data_AF-A0A845M5U7-F1
#
_entry.id   AF-A0A845M5U7-F1
#
_cell.length_a   1.000
_cell.length_b   1.000
_cell.length_c   1.000
_cell.angle_alpha   90.00
_cell.angle_beta   90.00
_cell.angle_gamma   90.00
#
_symmetry.space_group_name_H-M   'P 1'
#
loop_
_entity.id
_entity.type
_entity.pdbx_description
1 polymer ?
#
loop_
_entity_poly.entity_id
_entity_poly.type
_entity_poly.pdbx_seq_one_letter_code
_entity_poly.pdbx_strand_id
1 'polypeptide(L)'
;MFWKKKEPQAPEEPVPATVPEAPMTQADILRESAVSLAAALKQYSDAARKAARPDEDPELKNAYETVAATEKLVKESRLAYALGRCLPEHVKYWPSWSKRDDFEKHVGFDAEDIEASSSEEQGAYRNVNVSTVSFNFKGTRYQLNLRDDGMSSAPGDPFRFGEIEVVAEGKRVARFGLIEDISSEFSTWTFSDVRTLLVGPWMQHVLDMTAQIEASDERRRNEFLDERVRAAAREIDLG
;
A
#
# COMPACT_ATOMS: atom_id res chain seq x y z
N MET A 1 -16.66 109.12 13.34
CA MET A 1 -17.99 108.57 12.98
C MET A 1 -17.78 107.54 11.89
N PHE A 2 -18.21 106.29 12.07
CA PHE A 2 -18.77 105.41 11.04
C PHE A 2 -19.12 104.07 11.70
N TRP A 3 -20.43 103.84 11.87
CA TRP A 3 -21.03 102.52 12.11
C TRP A 3 -21.10 101.73 10.80
N LYS A 4 -20.88 100.42 10.88
CA LYS A 4 -21.45 99.32 10.08
C LYS A 4 -20.86 98.02 10.62
N LYS A 5 -21.49 96.85 10.66
CA LYS A 5 -22.89 96.36 10.68
C LYS A 5 -22.69 94.84 10.92
N LYS A 6 -23.45 94.20 11.82
CA LYS A 6 -23.45 92.73 11.96
C LYS A 6 -23.97 92.08 10.66
N GLU A 7 -23.42 90.94 10.29
CA GLU A 7 -24.17 89.87 9.61
C GLU A 7 -23.88 88.49 10.23
N PRO A 8 -24.84 87.54 10.14
CA PRO A 8 -25.03 86.46 11.10
C PRO A 8 -24.47 85.09 10.66
N GLN A 9 -24.47 84.22 11.67
CA GLN A 9 -24.01 82.83 11.81
C GLN A 9 -24.54 81.84 10.75
N ALA A 10 -23.67 80.96 10.25
CA ALA A 10 -24.04 79.70 9.59
C ALA A 10 -23.92 78.54 10.62
N PRO A 11 -24.84 77.55 10.61
CA PRO A 11 -24.97 76.56 11.67
C PRO A 11 -23.95 75.43 11.53
N GLU A 12 -23.23 75.10 12.62
CA GLU A 12 -22.44 73.88 12.71
C GLU A 12 -23.39 72.66 12.78
N GLU A 13 -23.19 71.71 11.87
CA GLU A 13 -23.79 70.38 11.93
C GLU A 13 -23.27 69.62 13.17
N PRO A 14 -24.14 68.92 13.92
CA PRO A 14 -23.69 68.16 15.09
C PRO A 14 -22.98 66.89 14.63
N VAL A 15 -21.69 66.77 14.98
CA VAL A 15 -20.90 65.55 14.85
C VAL A 15 -21.55 64.44 15.69
N PRO A 16 -21.82 63.23 15.16
CA PRO A 16 -22.43 62.16 15.92
C PRO A 16 -21.49 61.66 17.02
N ALA A 17 -22.03 61.57 18.24
CA ALA A 17 -21.32 61.05 19.40
C ALA A 17 -20.86 59.61 19.16
N THR A 18 -19.56 59.36 19.35
CA THR A 18 -18.99 58.03 19.55
C THR A 18 -19.68 57.39 20.75
N VAL A 19 -20.43 56.32 20.51
CA VAL A 19 -20.99 55.45 21.55
C VAL A 19 -19.82 54.80 22.31
N PRO A 20 -19.75 54.93 23.65
CA PRO A 20 -18.73 54.24 24.44
C PRO A 20 -18.97 52.73 24.35
N GLU A 21 -17.92 51.95 24.01
CA GLU A 21 -17.95 50.50 24.19
C GLU A 21 -18.26 50.18 25.66
N ALA A 22 -19.28 49.35 25.88
CA ALA A 22 -19.68 48.94 27.21
C ALA A 22 -18.50 48.23 27.90
N PRO A 23 -18.26 48.48 29.20
CA PRO A 23 -17.16 47.82 29.92
C PRO A 23 -17.39 46.31 29.93
N MET A 24 -16.38 45.55 29.50
CA MET A 24 -16.41 44.09 29.49
C MET A 24 -16.80 43.56 30.87
N THR A 25 -17.70 42.59 30.92
CA THR A 25 -18.09 41.98 32.19
C THR A 25 -16.93 41.16 32.74
N GLN A 26 -16.86 40.97 34.06
CA GLN A 26 -15.83 40.15 34.69
C GLN A 26 -15.80 38.71 34.14
N ALA A 27 -16.95 38.21 33.67
CA ALA A 27 -17.05 36.91 33.00
C ALA A 27 -16.38 36.90 31.62
N ASP A 28 -16.43 38.02 30.88
CA ASP A 28 -15.79 38.13 29.57
C ASP A 28 -14.27 38.24 29.69
N ILE A 29 -13.79 38.97 30.71
CA ILE A 29 -12.35 39.03 31.07
C ILE A 29 -11.82 37.65 31.46
N LEU A 30 -12.60 36.87 32.23
CA LEU A 30 -12.24 35.50 32.60
C LEU A 30 -12.23 34.55 31.40
N ARG A 31 -13.14 34.72 30.43
CA ARG A 31 -13.13 33.93 29.20
C ARG A 31 -11.94 34.28 28.30
N GLU A 32 -11.66 35.55 28.12
CA GLU A 32 -10.53 36.02 27.31
C GLU A 32 -9.19 35.57 27.91
N SER A 33 -9.04 35.68 29.23
CA SER A 33 -7.85 35.16 29.93
C SER A 33 -7.74 33.63 29.86
N ALA A 34 -8.84 32.89 29.92
CA ALA A 34 -8.83 31.44 29.71
C ALA A 34 -8.42 31.04 28.28
N VAL A 35 -8.89 31.76 27.27
CA VAL A 35 -8.49 31.56 25.86
C VAL A 35 -7.00 31.88 25.67
N SER A 36 -6.53 32.98 26.25
CA SER A 36 -5.11 33.37 26.22
C SER A 36 -4.22 32.34 26.91
N LEU A 37 -4.63 31.85 28.09
CA LEU A 37 -3.92 30.79 28.81
C LEU A 37 -3.89 29.48 28.01
N ALA A 38 -5.01 29.07 27.41
CA ALA A 38 -5.07 27.88 26.58
C ALA A 38 -4.14 27.99 25.36
N ALA A 39 -4.08 29.16 24.72
CA ALA A 39 -3.15 29.42 23.62
C ALA A 39 -1.68 29.34 24.07
N ALA A 40 -1.35 29.92 25.24
CA ALA A 40 -0.01 29.87 25.81
C ALA A 40 0.41 28.43 26.17
N LEU A 41 -0.49 27.65 26.78
CA LEU A 41 -0.25 26.24 27.11
C LEU A 41 -0.07 25.39 25.85
N LYS A 42 -0.84 25.66 24.78
CA LYS A 42 -0.67 24.99 23.49
C LYS A 42 0.70 25.30 22.88
N GLN A 43 1.09 26.58 22.83
CA GLN A 43 2.41 26.98 22.34
C GLN A 43 3.55 26.33 23.14
N TYR A 44 3.43 26.30 24.47
CA TYR A 44 4.41 25.64 25.33
C TYR A 44 4.47 24.13 25.05
N SER A 45 3.32 23.45 24.94
CA SER A 45 3.25 22.03 24.61
C SER A 45 3.89 21.72 23.26
N ASP A 46 3.62 22.54 22.24
CA ASP A 46 4.21 22.38 20.91
C ASP A 46 5.73 22.62 20.93
N ALA A 47 6.20 23.62 21.67
CA ALA A 47 7.62 23.90 21.85
C ALA A 47 8.33 22.77 22.63
N ALA A 48 7.73 22.27 23.71
CA ALA A 48 8.25 21.16 24.50
C ALA A 48 8.31 19.87 23.66
N ARG A 49 7.28 19.60 22.85
CA ARG A 49 7.29 18.48 21.90
C ARG A 49 8.37 18.64 20.85
N LYS A 50 8.58 19.84 20.32
CA LYS A 50 9.64 20.11 19.34
C LYS A 50 11.03 19.94 19.96
N ALA A 51 11.24 20.41 21.19
CA ALA A 51 12.49 20.26 21.92
C ALA A 51 12.76 18.82 22.38
N ALA A 52 11.71 18.04 22.62
CA ALA A 52 11.80 16.62 22.96
C ALA A 52 11.94 15.70 21.74
N ARG A 53 11.77 16.23 20.51
CA ARG A 53 12.10 15.45 19.31
C ARG A 53 13.62 15.33 19.25
N PRO A 54 14.17 14.11 19.12
CA PRO A 54 15.58 13.96 18.81
C PRO A 54 15.89 14.71 17.52
N ASP A 55 17.13 15.19 17.40
CA ASP A 55 17.60 15.83 16.17
C ASP A 55 17.31 14.90 14.97
N GLU A 56 16.84 15.48 13.87
CA GLU A 56 16.56 14.71 12.65
C GLU A 56 17.86 14.05 12.18
N ASP A 57 17.89 12.72 12.24
CA ASP A 57 18.97 11.92 11.68
C ASP A 57 18.90 12.00 10.14
N PRO A 58 19.85 12.67 9.47
CA PRO A 58 19.82 12.83 8.02
C PRO A 58 19.97 11.50 7.29
N GLU A 59 20.63 10.50 7.89
CA GLU A 59 20.73 9.15 7.32
C GLU A 59 19.37 8.46 7.35
N LEU A 60 18.66 8.55 8.47
CA LEU A 60 17.32 7.98 8.60
C LEU A 60 16.32 8.65 7.65
N LYS A 61 16.41 9.98 7.49
CA LYS A 61 15.58 10.71 6.52
C LYS A 61 15.85 10.25 5.08
N ASN A 62 17.11 10.14 4.69
CA ASN A 62 17.49 9.65 3.36
C ASN A 62 17.04 8.19 3.15
N ALA A 63 17.12 7.35 4.18
CA ALA A 63 16.61 5.98 4.15
C ALA A 63 15.09 5.96 3.91
N TYR A 64 14.31 6.79 4.63
CA TYR A 64 12.87 6.91 4.39
C TYR A 64 12.54 7.39 2.97
N GLU A 65 13.26 8.38 2.46
CA GLU A 65 13.08 8.88 1.09
C GLU A 65 13.40 7.80 0.05
N THR A 66 14.46 7.02 0.28
CA THR A 66 14.84 5.90 -0.59
C THR A 66 13.79 4.79 -0.60
N VAL A 67 13.28 4.40 0.57
CA VAL A 67 12.22 3.39 0.70
C VAL A 67 10.94 3.88 0.03
N ALA A 68 10.53 5.12 0.28
CA ALA A 68 9.33 5.71 -0.32
C ALA A 68 9.43 5.78 -1.86
N ALA A 69 10.59 6.17 -2.40
CA ALA A 69 10.83 6.18 -3.84
C ALA A 69 10.78 4.75 -4.42
N THR A 70 11.33 3.77 -3.71
CA THR A 70 11.34 2.36 -4.11
C THR A 70 9.92 1.78 -4.12
N GLU A 71 9.14 2.01 -3.07
CA GLU A 71 7.73 1.58 -3.03
C GLU A 71 6.92 2.20 -4.15
N LYS A 72 7.13 3.50 -4.41
CA LYS A 72 6.47 4.21 -5.49
C LYS A 72 6.79 3.56 -6.84
N LEU A 73 8.08 3.30 -7.12
CA LEU A 73 8.51 2.61 -8.33
C LEU A 73 7.82 1.24 -8.47
N VAL A 74 7.82 0.43 -7.41
CA VAL A 74 7.24 -0.93 -7.42
C VAL A 74 5.72 -0.90 -7.63
N LYS A 75 5.01 0.07 -7.03
CA LYS A 75 3.57 0.27 -7.22
C LYS A 75 3.26 0.75 -8.65
N GLU A 76 3.96 1.76 -9.15
CA GLU A 76 3.71 2.36 -10.47
C GLU A 76 4.10 1.41 -11.63
N SER A 77 5.14 0.58 -11.44
CA SER A 77 5.58 -0.41 -12.44
C SER A 77 4.74 -1.69 -12.46
N ARG A 78 3.69 -1.80 -11.64
CA ARG A 78 2.90 -3.03 -11.42
C ARG A 78 3.66 -4.21 -10.81
N LEU A 79 4.92 -4.03 -10.39
CA LEU A 79 5.66 -5.08 -9.69
C LEU A 79 5.02 -5.44 -8.35
N ALA A 80 4.41 -4.47 -7.66
CA ALA A 80 3.61 -4.72 -6.46
C ALA A 80 2.49 -5.73 -6.72
N TYR A 81 1.84 -5.66 -7.87
CA TYR A 81 0.79 -6.60 -8.24
C TYR A 81 1.37 -7.95 -8.68
N ALA A 82 2.39 -7.93 -9.54
CA ALA A 82 3.04 -9.12 -10.07
C ALA A 82 3.59 -10.01 -8.95
N LEU A 83 4.39 -9.44 -8.05
CA LEU A 83 5.01 -10.15 -6.94
C LEU A 83 4.15 -10.18 -5.68
N GLY A 84 3.21 -9.26 -5.51
CA GLY A 84 2.35 -9.24 -4.33
C GLY A 84 1.19 -10.21 -4.42
N ARG A 85 0.69 -10.48 -5.65
CA ARG A 85 -0.52 -11.26 -5.86
C ARG A 85 -0.34 -12.30 -6.95
N CYS A 86 -0.07 -11.89 -8.19
CA CYS A 86 -0.16 -12.80 -9.35
C CYS A 86 0.78 -14.01 -9.23
N LEU A 87 2.08 -13.78 -9.10
CA LEU A 87 3.07 -14.86 -9.02
C LEU A 87 2.90 -15.70 -7.74
N PRO A 88 2.83 -15.13 -6.51
CA PRO A 88 2.63 -15.94 -5.30
C PRO A 88 1.39 -16.84 -5.37
N GLU A 89 0.25 -16.29 -5.80
CA GLU A 89 -1.00 -17.04 -5.92
C GLU A 89 -0.90 -18.16 -6.94
N HIS A 90 -0.15 -17.92 -8.02
CA HIS A 90 0.03 -18.88 -9.10
C HIS A 90 0.99 -20.01 -8.72
N VAL A 91 2.09 -19.71 -8.02
CA VAL A 91 3.15 -20.69 -7.72
C VAL A 91 3.01 -21.36 -6.36
N LYS A 92 2.16 -20.86 -5.44
CA LYS A 92 2.04 -21.41 -4.07
C LYS A 92 1.69 -22.90 -4.01
N TYR A 93 1.04 -23.45 -5.03
CA TYR A 93 0.66 -24.85 -5.09
C TYR A 93 1.59 -25.73 -5.93
N TRP A 94 2.58 -25.16 -6.62
CA TRP A 94 3.49 -25.91 -7.48
C TRP A 94 4.27 -27.02 -6.76
N PRO A 95 4.71 -26.87 -5.49
CA PRO A 95 5.33 -28.00 -4.76
C PRO A 95 4.44 -29.24 -4.66
N SER A 96 3.12 -29.04 -4.62
CA SER A 96 2.14 -30.12 -4.58
C SER A 96 1.74 -30.57 -5.99
N TRP A 97 1.60 -29.64 -6.93
CA TRP A 97 1.08 -29.92 -8.27
C TRP A 97 2.12 -30.43 -9.25
N SER A 98 3.40 -30.11 -9.06
CA SER A 98 4.51 -30.58 -9.91
C SER A 98 4.62 -32.11 -10.01
N LYS A 99 3.99 -32.84 -9.09
CA LYS A 99 3.94 -34.30 -9.07
C LYS A 99 2.80 -34.89 -9.92
N ARG A 100 1.95 -34.04 -10.51
CA ARG A 100 0.78 -34.45 -11.30
C ARG A 100 1.15 -34.54 -12.79
N ASP A 101 0.54 -35.50 -13.48
CA ASP A 101 0.72 -35.70 -14.92
C ASP A 101 0.20 -34.53 -15.77
N ASP A 102 -0.73 -33.72 -15.24
CA ASP A 102 -1.31 -32.57 -15.90
C ASP A 102 -0.68 -31.23 -15.52
N PHE A 103 0.41 -31.23 -14.73
CA PHE A 103 1.04 -30.02 -14.20
C PHE A 103 1.37 -28.98 -15.28
N GLU A 104 1.96 -29.40 -16.40
CA GLU A 104 2.35 -28.51 -17.50
C GLU A 104 1.17 -27.69 -18.04
N LYS A 105 -0.05 -28.26 -18.03
CA LYS A 105 -1.26 -27.54 -18.46
C LYS A 105 -1.62 -26.39 -17.53
N HIS A 106 -1.15 -26.42 -16.29
CA HIS A 106 -1.46 -25.46 -15.23
C HIS A 106 -0.39 -24.36 -15.05
N VAL A 107 0.81 -24.54 -15.60
CA VAL A 107 1.96 -23.61 -15.47
C VAL A 107 1.66 -22.20 -15.98
N GLY A 108 0.84 -22.03 -17.02
CA GLY A 108 0.29 -20.72 -17.41
C GLY A 108 1.27 -19.69 -18.00
N PHE A 109 2.56 -19.97 -18.03
CA PHE A 109 3.60 -19.17 -18.71
C PHE A 109 4.73 -20.08 -19.19
N ASP A 110 5.64 -19.57 -20.02
CA ASP A 110 6.69 -20.33 -20.70
C ASP A 110 7.87 -20.68 -19.76
N ALA A 111 7.58 -21.37 -18.65
CA ALA A 111 8.57 -21.85 -17.70
C ALA A 111 9.13 -23.21 -18.12
N GLU A 112 10.45 -23.35 -18.06
CA GLU A 112 11.19 -24.56 -18.36
C GLU A 112 11.92 -25.09 -17.11
N ASP A 113 12.28 -26.37 -17.09
CA ASP A 113 13.07 -27.01 -16.02
C ASP A 113 12.57 -26.70 -14.59
N ILE A 114 11.26 -26.88 -14.39
CA ILE A 114 10.58 -26.52 -13.15
C ILE A 114 10.93 -27.53 -12.05
N GLU A 115 11.42 -27.02 -10.93
CA GLU A 115 11.68 -27.75 -9.69
C GLU A 115 10.92 -27.05 -8.56
N ALA A 116 10.06 -27.79 -7.85
CA ALA A 116 9.28 -27.21 -6.76
C ALA A 116 9.36 -28.09 -5.51
N SER A 117 9.62 -27.47 -4.37
CA SER A 117 9.70 -28.13 -3.06
C SER A 117 9.08 -27.27 -1.98
N SER A 118 8.63 -27.92 -0.91
CA SER A 118 8.16 -27.24 0.31
C SER A 118 8.93 -27.78 1.51
N SER A 119 9.32 -26.88 2.41
CA SER A 119 10.01 -27.21 3.66
C SER A 119 9.45 -26.37 4.81
N GLU A 120 9.46 -26.92 6.01
CA GLU A 120 9.19 -26.17 7.24
C GLU A 120 10.50 -25.65 7.82
N GLU A 121 10.59 -24.34 8.03
CA GLU A 121 11.68 -23.72 8.78
C GLU A 121 11.20 -23.39 10.20
N GLN A 122 12.04 -23.65 11.20
CA GLN A 122 11.74 -23.28 12.58
C GLN A 122 11.91 -21.75 12.75
N GLY A 123 10.80 -21.02 12.74
CA GLY A 123 10.80 -19.58 13.01
C GLY A 123 10.90 -19.28 14.50
N ALA A 124 11.10 -17.99 14.82
CA ALA A 124 11.28 -17.53 16.20
C ALA A 124 10.07 -17.82 17.11
N TYR A 125 8.86 -17.87 16.54
CA TYR A 125 7.62 -18.07 17.29
C TYR A 125 6.77 -19.24 16.77
N ARG A 126 7.01 -19.71 15.54
CA ARG A 126 6.28 -20.81 14.89
C ARG A 126 7.03 -21.33 13.68
N ASN A 127 6.63 -22.51 13.19
CA ASN A 127 7.11 -23.04 11.92
C ASN A 127 6.63 -22.15 10.77
N VAL A 128 7.55 -21.85 9.85
CA VAL A 128 7.31 -21.07 8.63
C VAL A 128 7.34 -22.04 7.47
N ASN A 129 6.27 -22.07 6.68
CA ASN A 129 6.24 -22.87 5.47
C ASN A 129 6.96 -22.13 4.36
N VAL A 130 7.99 -22.75 3.79
CA VAL A 130 8.77 -22.17 2.70
C VAL A 130 8.58 -23.01 1.46
N SER A 131 7.90 -22.44 0.47
CA SER A 131 7.78 -23.00 -0.87
C SER A 131 8.90 -22.44 -1.74
N THR A 132 9.77 -23.32 -2.24
CA THR A 132 10.85 -22.97 -3.17
C THR A 132 10.49 -23.49 -4.55
N VAL A 133 10.45 -22.58 -5.53
CA VAL A 133 10.11 -22.91 -6.91
C VAL A 133 11.21 -22.35 -7.82
N SER A 134 11.91 -23.22 -8.52
CA SER A 134 12.98 -22.86 -9.44
C SER A 134 12.59 -23.22 -10.87
N PHE A 135 12.89 -22.35 -11.83
CA PHE A 135 12.54 -22.56 -13.24
C PHE A 135 13.41 -21.68 -14.14
N ASN A 136 13.48 -22.03 -15.41
CA ASN A 136 14.09 -21.23 -16.46
C ASN A 136 13.02 -20.40 -17.17
N PHE A 137 13.32 -19.13 -17.43
CA PHE A 137 12.45 -18.26 -18.23
C PHE A 137 13.31 -17.29 -19.05
N LYS A 138 13.08 -17.25 -20.37
CA LYS A 138 13.86 -16.41 -21.31
C LYS A 138 15.38 -16.57 -21.15
N GLY A 139 15.85 -17.79 -20.89
CA GLY A 139 17.27 -18.11 -20.72
C GLY A 139 17.88 -17.64 -19.38
N THR A 140 17.07 -17.29 -18.39
CA THR A 140 17.51 -16.93 -17.04
C THR A 140 16.95 -17.92 -16.01
N ARG A 141 17.79 -18.43 -15.11
CA ARG A 141 17.37 -19.27 -13.99
C ARG A 141 16.80 -18.40 -12.87
N TYR A 142 15.53 -18.64 -12.57
CA TYR A 142 14.81 -18.02 -11.47
C TYR A 142 14.59 -19.01 -10.34
N GLN A 143 14.57 -18.47 -9.13
CA GLN A 143 14.05 -19.14 -7.95
C GLN A 143 13.16 -18.16 -7.18
N LEU A 144 11.94 -18.61 -6.88
CA LEU A 144 10.96 -17.93 -6.05
C LEU A 144 10.88 -18.67 -4.72
N ASN A 145 11.15 -17.96 -3.63
CA ASN A 145 10.95 -18.48 -2.27
C ASN A 145 9.76 -17.75 -1.66
N LEU A 146 8.64 -18.46 -1.53
CA LEU A 146 7.45 -17.97 -0.83
C LEU A 146 7.50 -18.46 0.61
N ARG A 147 7.69 -17.54 1.55
CA ARG A 147 7.65 -17.80 2.98
C ARG A 147 6.28 -17.40 3.50
N ASP A 148 5.53 -18.37 3.98
CA ASP A 148 4.29 -18.13 4.69
C ASP A 148 4.60 -18.05 6.18
N ASP A 149 4.65 -16.81 6.67
CA ASP A 149 4.92 -16.56 8.07
C ASP A 149 3.72 -16.93 8.93
N GLY A 150 2.50 -17.08 8.39
CA GLY A 150 1.29 -17.48 9.11
C GLY A 150 0.43 -16.32 9.65
N MET A 151 -0.61 -16.64 10.43
CA MET A 151 -1.59 -15.68 10.99
C MET A 151 -0.99 -14.63 11.94
N SER A 152 -1.61 -13.47 12.06
CA SER A 152 -1.24 -12.52 13.10
C SER A 152 -1.34 -13.16 14.49
N SER A 153 -0.41 -12.82 15.38
CA SER A 153 -0.46 -13.25 16.79
C SER A 153 -1.38 -12.34 17.63
N ALA A 154 -1.87 -11.25 17.06
CA ALA A 154 -2.78 -10.34 17.75
C ALA A 154 -4.19 -10.98 17.85
N PRO A 155 -4.83 -10.96 19.04
CA PRO A 155 -6.15 -11.53 19.21
C PRO A 155 -7.19 -10.90 18.28
N GLY A 156 -7.88 -11.74 17.50
CA GLY A 156 -8.95 -11.30 16.60
C GLY A 156 -8.47 -10.63 15.31
N ASP A 157 -7.16 -10.65 15.04
CA ASP A 157 -6.60 -10.04 13.84
C ASP A 157 -6.65 -11.02 12.64
N PRO A 158 -7.42 -10.70 11.58
CA PRO A 158 -7.62 -11.60 10.43
C PRO A 158 -6.51 -11.47 9.37
N PHE A 159 -5.35 -10.91 9.71
CA PHE A 159 -4.25 -10.83 8.74
C PHE A 159 -3.32 -12.03 8.85
N ARG A 160 -2.87 -12.50 7.69
CA ARG A 160 -1.77 -13.43 7.52
C ARG A 160 -0.63 -12.70 6.84
N PHE A 161 0.59 -13.00 7.26
CA PHE A 161 1.79 -12.37 6.74
C PHE A 161 2.66 -13.40 6.01
N GLY A 162 3.38 -12.92 5.02
CA GLY A 162 4.34 -13.73 4.29
C GLY A 162 5.35 -12.86 3.57
N GLU A 163 6.16 -13.52 2.76
CA GLU A 163 7.21 -12.87 2.01
C GLU A 163 7.48 -13.63 0.73
N ILE A 164 7.74 -12.91 -0.34
CA ILE A 164 8.31 -13.48 -1.56
C ILE A 164 9.71 -12.96 -1.78
N GLU A 165 10.63 -13.88 -2.02
CA GLU A 165 11.99 -13.59 -2.44
C GLU A 165 12.20 -14.08 -3.88
N VAL A 166 12.76 -13.20 -4.70
CA VAL A 166 13.11 -13.49 -6.09
C VAL A 166 14.62 -13.56 -6.21
N VAL A 167 15.11 -14.69 -6.69
CA VAL A 167 16.52 -14.93 -7.00
C VAL A 167 16.64 -15.14 -8.51
N ALA A 168 17.53 -14.38 -9.14
CA ALA A 168 17.85 -14.49 -10.56
C ALA A 168 19.35 -14.78 -10.70
N GLU A 169 19.73 -15.85 -11.41
CA GLU A 169 21.13 -16.28 -11.57
C GLU A 169 21.87 -16.40 -10.22
N GLY A 170 21.19 -16.96 -9.21
CA GLY A 170 21.74 -17.13 -7.87
C GLY A 170 21.88 -15.83 -7.04
N LYS A 171 21.46 -14.68 -7.56
CA LYS A 171 21.45 -13.40 -6.83
C LYS A 171 20.05 -13.03 -6.40
N ARG A 172 19.88 -12.71 -5.12
CA ARG A 172 18.63 -12.13 -4.60
C ARG A 172 18.43 -10.75 -5.20
N VAL A 173 17.39 -10.61 -6.02
CA VAL A 173 17.07 -9.37 -6.73
C VAL A 173 15.87 -8.64 -6.14
N ALA A 174 14.95 -9.35 -5.47
CA ALA A 174 13.83 -8.73 -4.77
C ALA A 174 13.43 -9.52 -3.53
N ARG A 175 12.89 -8.80 -2.53
CA ARG A 175 12.29 -9.38 -1.33
C ARG A 175 11.14 -8.48 -0.87
N PHE A 176 9.91 -8.94 -1.04
CA PHE A 176 8.70 -8.17 -0.76
C PHE A 176 7.91 -8.84 0.36
N GLY A 177 7.42 -8.03 1.30
CA GLY A 177 6.44 -8.47 2.27
C GLY A 177 5.07 -8.65 1.61
N LEU A 178 4.35 -9.66 2.08
CA LEU A 178 3.02 -10.01 1.66
C LEU A 178 2.06 -9.97 2.85
N ILE A 179 0.84 -9.53 2.59
CA ILE A 179 -0.27 -9.58 3.55
C ILE A 179 -1.51 -10.15 2.86
N GLU A 180 -2.24 -10.98 3.60
CA GLU A 180 -3.51 -11.57 3.18
C GLU A 180 -4.55 -11.31 4.27
N ASP A 181 -5.69 -10.75 3.90
CA ASP A 181 -6.84 -10.57 4.80
C ASP A 181 -7.77 -11.78 4.67
N ILE A 182 -7.72 -12.68 5.65
CA ILE A 182 -8.49 -13.92 5.64
C ILE A 182 -9.97 -13.71 5.96
N SER A 183 -10.38 -12.50 6.36
CA SER A 183 -11.80 -12.19 6.53
C SER A 183 -12.53 -12.02 5.18
N SER A 184 -11.77 -11.85 4.10
CA SER A 184 -12.30 -11.75 2.74
C SER A 184 -12.58 -13.12 2.12
N GLU A 185 -13.75 -13.27 1.49
CA GLU A 185 -14.17 -14.51 0.79
C GLU A 185 -13.20 -14.94 -0.32
N PHE A 186 -12.51 -13.96 -0.92
CA PHE A 186 -11.49 -14.17 -1.96
C PHE A 186 -10.14 -13.62 -1.50
N SER A 187 -9.77 -13.98 -0.27
CA SER A 187 -8.45 -13.67 0.31
C SER A 187 -7.35 -14.13 -0.65
N THR A 188 -6.44 -13.21 -0.94
CA THR A 188 -5.26 -13.44 -1.78
C THR A 188 -4.11 -12.64 -1.20
N TRP A 189 -2.89 -13.09 -1.45
CA TRP A 189 -1.72 -12.29 -1.12
C TRP A 189 -1.77 -10.93 -1.83
N THR A 190 -1.36 -9.91 -1.09
CA THR A 190 -1.16 -8.56 -1.59
C THR A 190 0.16 -8.01 -1.08
N PHE A 191 0.74 -7.08 -1.84
CA PHE A 191 1.99 -6.41 -1.47
C PHE A 191 1.82 -5.56 -0.20
N SER A 192 2.73 -5.72 0.77
CA SER A 192 2.81 -4.85 1.97
C SER A 192 3.98 -3.86 1.89
N ASP A 193 5.20 -4.36 1.73
CA ASP A 193 6.44 -3.58 1.84
C ASP A 193 7.58 -4.12 0.96
N VAL A 194 8.56 -3.26 0.64
CA VAL A 194 9.80 -3.67 -0.05
C VAL A 194 10.95 -3.75 0.96
N ARG A 195 11.58 -4.93 1.07
CA ARG A 195 12.78 -5.14 1.91
C ARG A 195 14.07 -5.15 1.12
N THR A 196 14.02 -5.55 -0.15
CA THR A 196 15.17 -5.56 -1.05
C THR A 196 14.69 -5.37 -2.48
N LEU A 197 15.39 -4.53 -3.24
CA LEU A 197 15.18 -4.36 -4.68
C LEU A 197 16.51 -4.03 -5.37
N LEU A 198 16.91 -4.86 -6.31
CA LEU A 198 18.00 -4.58 -7.25
C LEU A 198 17.38 -4.37 -8.62
N VAL A 199 17.50 -3.17 -9.18
CA VAL A 199 16.94 -2.89 -10.51
C VAL A 199 17.67 -3.69 -11.58
N GLY A 200 16.94 -4.33 -12.49
CA GLY A 200 17.54 -5.10 -13.58
C GLY A 200 16.52 -5.75 -14.53
N PRO A 201 17.00 -6.48 -15.56
CA PRO A 201 16.15 -7.10 -16.59
C PRO A 201 15.07 -8.04 -16.05
N TRP A 202 15.31 -8.65 -14.89
CA TRP A 202 14.35 -9.54 -14.23
C TRP A 202 12.99 -8.86 -13.97
N MET A 203 12.95 -7.54 -13.77
CA MET A 203 11.71 -6.81 -13.54
C MET A 203 10.78 -6.94 -14.74
N GLN A 204 11.32 -6.80 -15.95
CA GLN A 204 10.57 -6.99 -17.18
C GLN A 204 10.12 -8.46 -17.32
N HIS A 205 11.01 -9.41 -17.02
CA HIS A 205 10.66 -10.82 -17.10
C HIS A 205 9.50 -11.19 -16.16
N VAL A 206 9.48 -10.66 -14.94
CA VAL A 206 8.38 -10.85 -13.98
C VAL A 206 7.06 -10.29 -14.51
N LEU A 207 7.09 -9.13 -15.17
CA LEU A 207 5.89 -8.56 -15.81
C LEU A 207 5.43 -9.40 -17.00
N ASP A 208 6.36 -9.94 -17.79
CA ASP A 208 6.04 -10.85 -18.90
C ASP A 208 5.41 -12.15 -18.40
N MET A 209 5.95 -12.76 -17.33
CA MET A 209 5.36 -13.94 -16.67
C MET A 209 3.93 -13.64 -16.21
N THR A 210 3.74 -12.49 -15.56
CA THR A 210 2.43 -12.03 -15.08
C THR A 210 1.42 -11.90 -16.23
N ALA A 211 1.82 -11.28 -17.34
CA ALA A 211 0.96 -11.11 -18.50
C ALA A 211 0.58 -12.46 -19.14
N GLN A 212 1.52 -13.41 -19.20
CA GLN A 212 1.24 -14.76 -19.72
C GLN A 212 0.26 -15.52 -18.82
N ILE A 213 0.43 -15.44 -17.49
CA ILE A 213 -0.49 -16.04 -16.51
C ILE A 213 -1.90 -15.47 -16.68
N GLU A 214 -2.04 -14.14 -16.71
CA GLU A 214 -3.35 -13.49 -16.88
C GLU A 214 -4.03 -13.89 -18.20
N ALA A 215 -3.27 -13.92 -19.30
CA ALA A 215 -3.79 -14.36 -20.60
C ALA A 215 -4.16 -15.86 -20.62
N SER A 216 -3.44 -16.70 -19.88
CA SER A 216 -3.78 -18.11 -19.70
C SER A 216 -5.10 -18.26 -18.92
N ASP A 217 -5.25 -17.54 -17.81
CA ASP A 217 -6.45 -17.62 -16.97
C ASP A 217 -7.68 -17.02 -17.63
N GLU A 218 -7.52 -15.96 -18.42
CA GLU A 218 -8.59 -15.40 -19.25
C GLU A 218 -9.05 -16.40 -20.32
N ARG A 219 -8.11 -17.04 -21.03
CA ARG A 219 -8.45 -18.08 -22.02
C ARG A 219 -9.23 -19.22 -21.40
N ARG A 220 -8.77 -19.78 -20.27
CA ARG A 220 -9.47 -20.86 -19.56
C ARG A 220 -10.88 -20.46 -19.12
N ARG A 221 -11.06 -19.25 -18.61
CA ARG A 221 -12.38 -18.74 -18.22
C ARG A 221 -13.32 -18.59 -19.41
N ASN A 222 -12.82 -18.05 -20.52
CA ASN A 222 -13.62 -17.86 -21.72
C ASN A 222 -14.01 -19.21 -22.35
N GLU A 223 -13.10 -20.18 -22.41
CA GLU A 223 -13.39 -21.54 -22.87
C GLU A 223 -14.50 -22.19 -22.05
N PHE A 224 -14.44 -22.09 -20.71
CA PHE A 224 -15.48 -22.61 -19.83
C PHE A 224 -16.85 -21.94 -20.05
N LEU A 225 -16.87 -20.61 -20.19
CA LEU A 225 -18.11 -19.88 -20.45
C LEU A 225 -18.70 -20.23 -21.81
N ASP A 226 -17.86 -20.32 -22.85
CA ASP A 226 -18.25 -20.71 -24.20
C ASP A 226 -18.82 -22.12 -24.25
N GLU A 227 -18.18 -23.08 -23.57
CA GLU A 227 -18.69 -24.45 -23.45
C GLU A 227 -20.05 -24.48 -22.76
N ARG A 228 -20.21 -23.72 -21.67
CA ARG A 228 -21.48 -23.61 -20.95
C ARG A 228 -22.58 -23.00 -21.82
N VAL A 229 -22.27 -21.97 -22.60
CA VAL A 229 -23.22 -21.35 -23.53
C VAL A 229 -23.58 -22.31 -24.66
N ARG A 230 -22.60 -23.01 -25.25
CA ARG A 230 -22.86 -24.03 -26.29
C ARG A 230 -23.69 -25.19 -25.76
N ALA A 231 -23.45 -25.63 -24.52
CA ALA A 231 -24.26 -26.67 -23.87
C ALA A 231 -25.71 -26.21 -23.68
N ALA A 232 -25.92 -25.01 -23.12
CA ALA A 232 -27.25 -24.44 -22.96
C ALA A 232 -27.98 -24.25 -24.30
N ALA A 233 -27.28 -23.78 -25.35
CA ALA A 233 -27.86 -23.60 -26.67
C ALA A 233 -28.30 -24.93 -27.34
N ARG A 234 -27.71 -26.07 -26.95
CA ARG A 234 -28.13 -27.40 -27.43
C ARG A 234 -29.38 -27.92 -26.71
N GLU A 235 -29.63 -27.45 -25.49
CA GLU A 235 -30.76 -27.88 -24.65
C GLU A 235 -31.98 -26.97 -24.76
N ILE A 236 -31.77 -25.71 -25.17
CA ILE A 236 -32.86 -24.73 -25.35
C ILE A 236 -33.46 -24.90 -26.75
N ASP A 237 -34.66 -25.46 -26.80
CA ASP A 237 -35.55 -25.44 -27.96
C ASP A 237 -36.53 -24.26 -27.85
N LEU A 238 -36.52 -23.36 -28.82
CA LEU A 238 -37.40 -22.19 -28.86
C LEU A 238 -38.63 -22.38 -29.76
N GLY A 239 -38.85 -23.59 -30.29
CA GLY A 239 -39.99 -23.93 -31.16
C GLY A 239 -39.67 -23.88 -32.64
#